data_AF-A0A968TLC0-F1
#
_entry.id   AF-A0A968TLC0-F1
#
_cell.length_a   1.000
_cell.length_b   1.000
_cell.length_c   1.000
_cell.angle_alpha   90.00
_cell.angle_beta   90.00
_cell.angle_gamma   90.00
#
_symmetry.space_group_name_H-M   'P 1'
#
loop_
_entity.id
_entity.type
_entity.pdbx_description
1 polymer ?
#
loop_
_entity_poly.entity_id
_entity_poly.type
_entity_poly.pdbx_seq_one_letter_code
_entity_poly.pdbx_strand_id
1 'polypeptide(L)'
;MKSAVNFQPLQILCLEHDRLRLYVEVIQVAEPRQMCWVRPLMLAEIEDLSAFRLTLRQDLRQCADLLWPIDAFRAAIDTEVLPLLAQLGETVPPEAARTARQQLQLLMQQVWQSNQA
;
A
#
# COMPACT_ATOMS: atom_id res chain seq x y z
N MET A 1 -17.11 10.23 -16.42
CA MET A 1 -15.91 11.08 -16.31
C MET A 1 -15.08 10.54 -15.15
N LYS A 2 -13.94 9.91 -15.41
CA LYS A 2 -12.96 9.62 -14.35
C LYS A 2 -12.38 10.97 -13.94
N SER A 3 -12.67 11.44 -12.74
CA SER A 3 -12.02 12.62 -12.16
C SER A 3 -10.52 12.41 -12.24
N ALA A 4 -9.78 13.41 -12.73
CA ALA A 4 -8.32 13.33 -12.77
C ALA A 4 -7.81 13.16 -11.33
N VAL A 5 -7.29 11.98 -11.01
CA VAL A 5 -6.75 11.68 -9.69
C VAL A 5 -5.42 12.43 -9.58
N ASN A 6 -5.39 13.47 -8.75
CA ASN A 6 -4.23 14.35 -8.60
C ASN A 6 -3.50 14.08 -7.28
N PHE A 7 -2.79 12.95 -7.21
CA PHE A 7 -1.95 12.64 -6.05
C PHE A 7 -0.71 13.54 -6.00
N GLN A 8 -0.22 13.79 -4.79
CA GLN A 8 0.96 14.63 -4.53
C GLN A 8 2.05 13.81 -3.84
N PRO A 9 3.35 14.14 -4.02
CA PRO A 9 4.42 13.57 -3.23
C PRO A 9 4.14 13.64 -1.72
N LEU A 10 4.63 12.64 -0.98
CA LEU A 10 4.44 12.46 0.46
C LEU A 10 3.01 12.10 0.90
N GLN A 11 2.04 12.05 -0.03
CA GLN A 11 0.71 11.53 0.31
C GLN A 11 0.77 10.02 0.53
N ILE A 12 -0.02 9.55 1.50
CA ILE A 12 -0.22 8.11 1.72
C ILE A 12 -1.44 7.66 0.92
N LEU A 13 -1.25 6.64 0.11
CA LEU A 13 -2.28 6.00 -0.70
C LEU A 13 -2.54 4.59 -0.19
N CYS A 14 -3.70 4.07 -0.55
CA CYS A 14 -4.10 2.70 -0.28
C CYS A 14 -4.41 1.98 -1.58
N LEU A 15 -3.77 0.82 -1.77
CA LEU A 15 -4.17 -0.19 -2.74
C LEU A 15 -4.99 -1.26 -2.01
N GLU A 16 -6.20 -1.49 -2.50
CA GLU A 16 -7.13 -2.45 -1.92
C GLU A 16 -7.12 -3.75 -2.71
N HIS A 17 -7.04 -4.87 -2.01
CA HIS A 17 -7.19 -6.19 -2.61
C HIS A 17 -7.85 -7.14 -1.60
N ASP A 18 -9.10 -7.51 -1.84
CA ASP A 18 -9.93 -8.25 -0.89
C ASP A 18 -9.92 -7.61 0.51
N ARG A 19 -9.42 -8.35 1.52
CA ARG A 19 -9.26 -7.87 2.91
C ARG A 19 -7.92 -7.18 3.15
N LEU A 20 -7.01 -7.23 2.19
CA LEU A 20 -5.69 -6.64 2.32
C LEU A 20 -5.72 -5.16 1.92
N ARG A 21 -4.94 -4.38 2.65
CA ARG A 21 -4.75 -2.95 2.42
C ARG A 21 -3.25 -2.69 2.40
N LEU A 22 -2.73 -2.38 1.23
CA LEU A 22 -1.34 -1.97 1.05
C LEU A 22 -1.28 -0.45 1.12
N TYR A 23 -0.61 0.06 2.15
CA TYR A 23 -0.38 1.49 2.32
C TYR A 23 0.99 1.87 1.78
N VAL A 24 1.02 2.92 0.97
CA VAL A 24 2.21 3.38 0.27
C VAL A 24 2.33 4.90 0.34
N GLU A 25 3.55 5.43 0.34
CA GLU A 25 3.81 6.86 0.19
C GLU A 25 4.09 7.18 -1.28
N VAL A 26 3.57 8.29 -1.79
CA VAL A 26 3.91 8.79 -3.13
C VAL A 26 5.31 9.38 -3.13
N ILE A 27 6.20 8.81 -3.94
CA ILE A 27 7.49 9.42 -4.26
C ILE A 27 7.28 10.44 -5.38
N GLN A 28 6.67 9.99 -6.49
CA GLN A 28 6.47 10.82 -7.67
C GLN A 28 5.29 10.32 -8.50
N VAL A 29 4.50 11.26 -9.05
CA VAL A 29 3.48 10.95 -10.05
C VAL A 29 4.08 11.12 -11.45
N ALA A 30 3.97 10.08 -12.27
CA ALA A 30 4.36 10.11 -13.68
C ALA A 30 3.09 10.28 -14.54
N GLU A 31 2.53 11.49 -14.53
CA GLU A 31 1.24 11.82 -15.17
C GLU A 31 1.12 11.34 -16.63
N PRO A 32 2.13 11.50 -17.52
CA PRO A 32 2.00 11.09 -18.93
C PRO A 32 1.76 9.59 -19.11
N ARG A 33 2.12 8.77 -18.12
CA ARG A 33 1.99 7.31 -18.14
C ARG A 33 0.84 6.80 -17.27
N GLN A 34 0.14 7.69 -16.56
CA GLN A 34 -0.87 7.32 -15.55
C GLN A 34 -0.33 6.32 -14.52
N MET A 35 0.94 6.51 -14.13
CA MET A 35 1.63 5.68 -13.14
C MET A 35 2.07 6.53 -11.96
N CYS A 36 2.16 5.89 -10.80
CA CYS A 36 2.71 6.46 -9.58
C CYS A 36 3.92 5.64 -9.14
N TRP A 37 5.03 6.32 -8.88
CA TRP A 37 6.16 5.75 -8.16
C TRP A 37 5.89 5.91 -6.67
N VAL A 38 5.77 4.79 -5.97
CA VAL A 38 5.35 4.74 -4.57
C VAL A 38 6.29 3.89 -3.74
N ARG A 39 6.47 4.28 -2.48
CA ARG A 39 7.20 3.52 -1.48
C ARG A 39 6.23 2.70 -0.63
N PRO A 40 6.36 1.36 -0.58
CA PRO A 40 5.61 0.54 0.36
C PRO A 40 5.91 0.94 1.81
N LEU A 41 4.85 1.18 2.60
CA LEU A 41 4.98 1.44 4.03
C LEU A 41 4.63 0.19 4.83
N MET A 42 3.44 -0.36 4.58
CA MET A 42 2.91 -1.46 5.38
C MET A 42 1.80 -2.21 4.68
N LEU A 43 1.67 -3.48 5.00
CA LEU A 43 0.53 -4.31 4.66
C LEU A 43 -0.34 -4.49 5.89
N ALA A 44 -1.62 -4.20 5.76
CA ALA A 44 -2.63 -4.46 6.77
C ALA A 44 -3.71 -5.39 6.22
N GLU A 45 -4.46 -6.01 7.13
CA GLU A 45 -5.62 -6.81 6.80
C GLU A 45 -6.81 -6.35 7.63
N ILE A 46 -7.98 -6.33 7.00
CA ILE A 46 -9.24 -6.12 7.71
C ILE A 46 -9.52 -7.36 8.55
N GLU A 47 -9.47 -7.20 9.86
CA GLU A 47 -9.79 -8.25 10.82
C GLU A 47 -11.32 -8.31 11.04
N ASP A 48 -11.95 -7.15 11.20
CA ASP A 48 -13.40 -7.01 11.38
C ASP A 48 -13.95 -5.94 10.44
N LEU A 49 -14.86 -6.33 9.56
CA LEU A 49 -15.51 -5.44 8.59
C LEU A 49 -16.54 -4.51 9.26
N SER A 50 -17.18 -4.95 10.34
CA SER A 50 -18.24 -4.20 11.03
C SER A 50 -17.69 -3.04 11.85
N ALA A 51 -16.55 -3.26 12.51
CA ALA A 51 -15.82 -2.25 13.27
C ALA A 51 -14.72 -1.56 12.45
N PHE A 52 -14.53 -1.97 11.19
CA PHE A 52 -13.44 -1.55 10.31
C PHE A 52 -12.06 -1.59 11.00
N ARG A 53 -11.77 -2.70 11.69
CA ARG A 53 -10.52 -2.87 12.43
C ARG A 53 -9.45 -3.47 11.51
N LEU A 54 -8.33 -2.76 11.38
CA LEU A 54 -7.17 -3.19 10.62
C LEU A 54 -6.08 -3.72 11.57
N THR A 55 -5.47 -4.83 11.19
CA THR A 55 -4.28 -5.38 11.88
C THR A 55 -3.08 -5.21 10.97
N LEU A 56 -1.98 -4.68 11.51
CA LEU A 56 -0.70 -4.62 10.82
C LEU A 56 -0.20 -6.06 10.58
N ARG A 57 -0.05 -6.43 9.30
CA ARG A 57 0.45 -7.75 8.90
C ARG A 57 1.95 -7.74 8.69
N GLN A 58 2.45 -6.74 7.98
CA GLN A 58 3.88 -6.62 7.65
C GLN A 58 4.32 -5.16 7.56
N ASP A 59 5.50 -4.88 8.09
CA ASP A 59 6.25 -3.65 7.82
C ASP A 59 6.98 -3.80 6.48
N LEU A 60 6.71 -2.89 5.55
CA LEU A 60 7.23 -2.95 4.19
C LEU A 60 8.24 -1.85 3.88
N ARG A 61 8.66 -1.03 4.87
CA ARG A 61 9.54 0.13 4.66
C ARG A 61 10.93 -0.22 4.11
N GLN A 62 11.34 -1.49 4.21
CA GLN A 62 12.59 -2.03 3.66
C GLN A 62 12.43 -2.72 2.31
N CYS A 63 11.21 -2.73 1.75
CA CYS A 63 10.96 -3.28 0.41
C CYS A 63 11.35 -2.27 -0.68
N ALA A 64 11.51 -2.79 -1.90
CA ALA A 64 11.74 -1.94 -3.06
C ALA A 64 10.48 -1.09 -3.36
N ASP A 65 10.71 0.11 -3.87
CA ASP A 65 9.65 0.98 -4.36
C ASP A 65 8.93 0.34 -5.57
N LEU A 66 7.69 0.74 -5.79
CA LEU A 66 6.81 0.22 -6.84
C LEU A 66 6.48 1.30 -7.86
N LEU A 67 6.36 0.89 -9.12
CA LEU A 67 5.78 1.71 -10.18
C LEU A 67 4.46 1.08 -10.61
N TRP A 68 3.33 1.73 -10.35
CA TRP A 68 2.01 1.12 -10.51
C TRP A 68 0.95 2.10 -11.05
N PRO A 69 -0.11 1.63 -11.74
CA PRO A 69 -1.16 2.50 -12.27
C PRO A 69 -1.81 3.37 -11.19
N ILE A 70 -2.01 4.65 -11.49
CA ILE A 70 -2.58 5.63 -10.55
C ILE A 70 -4.01 5.26 -10.14
N ASP A 71 -4.78 4.72 -11.08
CA ASP A 71 -6.18 4.32 -10.89
C ASP A 71 -6.35 3.10 -9.96
N ALA A 72 -5.27 2.40 -9.62
CA ALA A 72 -5.32 1.27 -8.68
C ALA A 72 -5.33 1.73 -7.21
N PHE A 73 -5.14 3.02 -6.95
CA PHE A 73 -5.04 3.58 -5.61
C PHE A 73 -6.21 4.50 -5.27
N ARG A 74 -6.50 4.59 -3.99
CA ARG A 74 -7.23 5.71 -3.39
C ARG A 74 -6.35 6.47 -2.40
N ALA A 75 -6.71 7.69 -2.07
CA ALA A 75 -6.13 8.37 -0.91
C ALA A 75 -6.40 7.54 0.36
N ALA A 76 -5.37 7.39 1.19
CA ALA A 76 -5.53 6.73 2.47
C ALA A 76 -6.28 7.64 3.45
N ILE A 77 -7.04 7.04 4.37
CA ILE A 77 -7.83 7.77 5.36
C ILE A 77 -7.06 7.77 6.68
N ASP A 78 -6.96 8.92 7.34
CA ASP A 78 -6.16 9.09 8.57
C ASP A 78 -6.55 8.12 9.67
N THR A 79 -7.84 7.84 9.85
CA THR A 79 -8.35 6.91 10.86
C THR A 79 -7.96 5.46 10.61
N GLU A 80 -7.59 5.11 9.37
CA GLU A 80 -7.07 3.79 9.01
C GLU A 80 -5.56 3.73 9.21
N VAL A 81 -4.85 4.79 8.78
CA VAL A 81 -3.40 4.80 8.66
C VAL A 81 -2.71 5.12 9.98
N LEU A 82 -3.17 6.13 10.71
CA LEU A 82 -2.50 6.58 11.94
C LEU A 82 -2.35 5.46 12.99
N PRO A 83 -3.38 4.62 13.26
CA PRO A 83 -3.22 3.52 14.22
C PRO A 83 -2.21 2.47 13.77
N LEU A 84 -2.06 2.25 12.45
CA LEU A 84 -1.09 1.31 11.90
C LEU A 84 0.34 1.86 11.95
N LEU A 85 0.52 3.16 11.64
CA LEU A 85 1.81 3.82 11.76
C LEU A 85 2.35 3.78 13.19
N ALA A 86 1.47 3.93 14.19
CA ALA A 86 1.84 3.86 15.60
C ALA A 86 2.31 2.45 16.05
N GLN A 87 2.00 1.41 15.27
CA GLN A 87 2.43 0.02 15.53
C GLN A 87 3.78 -0.31 14.89
N LEU A 88 4.26 0.52 13.94
CA LEU A 88 5.55 0.29 13.29
C LEU A 88 6.67 0.48 14.31
N GLY A 89 7.54 -0.52 14.43
CA GLY A 89 8.71 -0.44 15.30
C GLY A 89 9.75 0.58 14.80
N GLU A 90 10.73 0.93 15.63
CA GLU A 90 11.82 1.83 15.23
C GLU A 90 12.70 1.23 14.12
N THR A 91 12.87 -0.10 14.12
CA THR A 91 13.69 -0.83 13.15
C THR A 91 12.99 -2.08 12.66
N VAL A 92 13.27 -2.46 11.41
CA VAL A 92 12.78 -3.71 10.81
C VAL A 92 13.90 -4.75 10.90
N PRO A 93 13.71 -5.87 11.61
CA PRO A 93 14.70 -6.94 11.65
C PRO A 93 15.00 -7.48 10.25
N PRO A 94 16.26 -7.84 9.92
CA PRO A 94 16.61 -8.38 8.61
C PRO A 94 15.82 -9.62 8.20
N GLU A 95 15.46 -10.48 9.17
CA GLU A 95 14.64 -11.67 8.94
C GLU A 95 13.21 -11.30 8.52
N ALA A 96 12.64 -10.27 9.15
CA ALA A 96 11.32 -9.74 8.79
C ALA A 96 11.32 -9.13 7.38
N ALA A 97 12.43 -8.53 6.95
CA ALA A 97 12.55 -7.93 5.62
C ALA A 97 12.41 -8.94 4.46
N ARG A 98 12.91 -10.18 4.64
CA ARG A 98 12.73 -11.23 3.63
C ARG A 98 11.26 -11.63 3.50
N THR A 99 10.59 -11.85 4.62
CA THR A 99 9.16 -12.19 4.66
C THR A 99 8.31 -11.05 4.10
N ALA A 100 8.61 -9.80 4.47
CA ALA A 100 7.97 -8.60 3.95
C ALA A 100 8.05 -8.53 2.42
N ARG A 101 9.25 -8.75 1.84
CA ARG A 101 9.44 -8.77 0.38
C ARG A 101 8.62 -9.86 -0.29
N GLN A 102 8.59 -11.06 0.26
CA GLN A 102 7.81 -12.18 -0.28
C GLN A 102 6.30 -11.88 -0.25
N GLN A 103 5.80 -11.34 0.86
CA GLN A 103 4.40 -10.96 1.02
C GLN A 103 4.00 -9.86 0.04
N LEU A 104 4.84 -8.83 -0.13
CA LEU A 104 4.59 -7.79 -1.12
C LEU A 104 4.57 -8.35 -2.54
N GLN A 105 5.54 -9.20 -2.91
CA GLN A 105 5.59 -9.82 -4.23
C GLN A 105 4.34 -10.65 -4.53
N LEU A 106 3.89 -11.47 -3.57
CA LEU A 106 2.68 -12.27 -3.71
C LEU A 106 1.44 -11.40 -3.90
N LEU A 107 1.27 -10.36 -3.07
CA LEU A 107 0.16 -9.42 -3.19
C LEU A 107 0.14 -8.75 -4.58
N MET A 108 1.28 -8.22 -5.03
CA MET A 108 1.35 -7.52 -6.31
C MET A 108 1.07 -8.47 -7.49
N GLN A 109 1.47 -9.74 -7.40
CA GLN A 109 1.12 -10.77 -8.38
C GLN A 109 -0.40 -11.03 -8.41
N GLN A 110 -1.05 -11.13 -7.25
CA GLN A 110 -2.50 -11.35 -7.15
C GLN A 110 -3.30 -10.17 -7.68
N VAL A 111 -2.89 -8.94 -7.33
CA VAL A 111 -3.50 -7.70 -7.82
C VAL A 111 -3.38 -7.61 -9.34
N TRP A 112 -2.20 -7.92 -9.87
CA TRP A 112 -1.98 -7.94 -11.31
C TRP A 112 -2.90 -8.92 -12.03
N GLN A 113 -2.99 -10.16 -11.54
CA GLN A 113 -3.85 -11.20 -12.13
C GLN A 113 -5.32 -10.81 -12.09
N SER A 114 -5.77 -10.22 -10.98
CA SER A 114 -7.17 -9.81 -10.80
C SER A 114 -7.57 -8.66 -11.74
N ASN A 115 -6.62 -7.79 -12.08
CA ASN A 115 -6.83 -6.67 -13.00
C ASN A 115 -6.75 -7.06 -14.48
N GLN A 116 -6.46 -8.33 -14.81
CA GLN A 116 -6.49 -8.85 -16.19
C GLN A 116 -7.81 -9.54 -16.57
N ALA A 117 -8.71 -9.77 -15.60
CA ALA A 117 -10.02 -10.40 -15.79
C ALA A 117 -11.12 -9.36 -16.08
#